data_AF-A0A8E6EXH2-F1
#
_entry.id   AF-A0A8E6EXH2-F1
#
_cell.length_a   1.000
_cell.length_b   1.000
_cell.length_c   1.000
_cell.angle_alpha   90.00
_cell.angle_beta   90.00
_cell.angle_gamma   90.00
#
_symmetry.space_group_name_H-M   'P 1'
#
loop_
_entity.id
_entity.type
_entity.pdbx_description
1 polymer ?
#
loop_
_entity_poly.entity_id
_entity_poly.type
_entity_poly.pdbx_seq_one_letter_code
_entity_poly.pdbx_strand_id
1 'polypeptide(L)'
;MTPMSYPELGTRTAEIRQRLAAADAVLNPGEGLAQALTQAEVVARTNGPVRGTPQHEFLANARACTAMWDLAGMLRTCATRALDMTAHLRNITTGTVDFGVPAAPNSQSHYFKDFQLELYVAAQCITDNVPHVALNPVPNAPDGDLYLETLRCEIKHPNSLGQLSDYLKKFNKALQDRNLYGVFVTGIEDMFSVFPPEMFPDDAAFQAWLTQKRQEADFYARTFFRMAAGRDRILATVQLWSFWYQAGGAVSLHREGNAIVFDHRAGIPAQQQQDAERIARVFNPHFRRWTQIETAVQNLISDSERTRLRESLHKKAYQIWQGEGEPREGRALANWLQAKSDYGLVLNTTI
;
A
#
# COMPACT_ATOMS: atom_id res chain seq x y z
N MET A 1 -14.43 -13.81 -10.11
CA MET A 1 -13.52 -14.48 -9.15
C MET A 1 -14.00 -15.90 -8.95
N THR A 2 -13.12 -16.89 -9.03
CA THR A 2 -13.44 -18.26 -8.60
C THR A 2 -13.63 -18.25 -7.08
N PRO A 3 -14.73 -18.79 -6.53
CA PRO A 3 -14.92 -18.86 -5.10
C PRO A 3 -13.80 -19.67 -4.44
N MET A 4 -13.39 -19.25 -3.24
CA MET A 4 -12.36 -19.95 -2.46
C MET A 4 -12.82 -21.37 -2.13
N SER A 5 -11.94 -22.34 -2.38
CA SER A 5 -12.14 -23.75 -2.02
C SER A 5 -11.23 -24.10 -0.85
N TYR A 6 -11.76 -24.71 0.21
CA TYR A 6 -10.96 -25.05 1.41
C TYR A 6 -9.84 -26.07 1.12
N PRO A 7 -10.05 -27.13 0.31
CA PRO A 7 -8.95 -27.97 -0.14
C PRO A 7 -7.85 -27.19 -0.89
N GLU A 8 -8.22 -26.29 -1.80
CA GLU A 8 -7.25 -25.49 -2.55
C GLU A 8 -6.53 -24.46 -1.66
N LEU A 9 -7.20 -23.95 -0.61
CA LEU A 9 -6.56 -23.11 0.41
C LEU A 9 -5.47 -23.90 1.15
N GLY A 10 -5.71 -25.18 1.46
CA GLY A 10 -4.70 -26.09 2.01
C GLY A 10 -3.50 -26.26 1.08
N THR A 11 -3.72 -26.47 -0.22
CA THR A 11 -2.65 -26.54 -1.23
C THR A 11 -1.85 -25.24 -1.30
N ARG A 12 -2.53 -24.09 -1.31
CA ARG A 12 -1.90 -22.76 -1.40
C ARG A 12 -1.05 -22.43 -0.18
N THR A 13 -1.53 -22.71 1.02
CA THR A 13 -0.78 -22.50 2.27
C THR A 13 0.47 -23.39 2.32
N ALA A 14 0.36 -24.66 1.92
CA ALA A 14 1.51 -25.57 1.81
C ALA A 14 2.56 -25.05 0.79
N GLU A 15 2.12 -24.55 -0.36
CA GLU A 15 3.03 -23.96 -1.36
C GLU A 15 3.76 -22.73 -0.82
N ILE A 16 3.06 -21.82 -0.12
CA ILE A 16 3.70 -20.67 0.52
C ILE A 16 4.79 -21.13 1.48
N ARG A 17 4.49 -22.10 2.36
CA ARG A 17 5.49 -22.64 3.29
C ARG A 17 6.68 -23.28 2.58
N GLN A 18 6.46 -24.03 1.51
CA GLN A 18 7.52 -24.65 0.73
C GLN A 18 8.47 -23.59 0.14
N ARG A 19 7.92 -22.50 -0.41
CA ARG A 19 8.72 -21.40 -0.97
C ARG A 19 9.50 -20.65 0.10
N LEU A 20 8.89 -20.41 1.27
CA LEU A 20 9.56 -19.80 2.41
C LEU A 20 10.72 -20.68 2.91
N ALA A 21 10.49 -21.99 3.03
CA ALA A 21 11.53 -22.94 3.42
C ALA A 21 12.67 -23.01 2.39
N ALA A 22 12.36 -23.04 1.09
CA ALA A 22 13.37 -23.03 0.03
C ALA A 22 14.20 -21.73 -0.01
N ALA A 23 13.64 -20.63 0.48
CA ALA A 23 14.33 -19.35 0.62
C ALA A 23 15.04 -19.18 1.98
N ASP A 24 15.05 -20.19 2.86
CA ASP A 24 15.54 -20.07 4.24
C ASP A 24 14.87 -18.93 5.04
N ALA A 25 13.62 -18.60 4.73
CA ALA A 25 12.88 -17.56 5.43
C ALA A 25 12.42 -18.08 6.80
N VAL A 26 12.78 -17.35 7.86
CA VAL A 26 12.44 -17.71 9.25
C VAL A 26 11.18 -16.97 9.67
N LEU A 27 10.09 -17.68 9.96
CA LEU A 27 8.87 -17.07 10.48
C LEU A 27 8.82 -17.20 12.00
N ASN A 28 8.51 -16.10 12.69
CA ASN A 28 8.25 -16.12 14.13
C ASN A 28 6.88 -16.76 14.42
N PRO A 29 6.81 -17.84 15.20
CA PRO A 29 5.54 -18.47 15.53
C PRO A 29 4.58 -17.50 16.22
N GLY A 30 3.31 -17.51 15.80
CA GLY A 30 2.27 -16.68 16.41
C GLY A 30 2.24 -15.22 15.94
N GLU A 31 3.15 -14.81 15.07
CA GLU A 31 3.21 -13.44 14.55
C GLU A 31 2.86 -13.39 13.06
N GLY A 32 2.15 -12.33 12.67
CA GLY A 32 2.04 -11.90 11.27
C GLY A 32 1.70 -13.00 10.27
N LEU A 33 2.58 -13.23 9.30
CA LEU A 33 2.41 -14.26 8.28
C LEU A 33 2.31 -15.67 8.86
N ALA A 34 3.10 -16.02 9.88
CA ALA A 34 3.03 -17.36 10.49
C ALA A 34 1.66 -17.61 11.12
N GLN A 35 1.12 -16.60 11.79
CA GLN A 35 -0.21 -16.66 12.38
C GLN A 35 -1.27 -16.81 11.29
N ALA A 36 -1.21 -15.99 10.23
CA ALA A 36 -2.16 -16.05 9.12
C ALA A 36 -2.13 -17.39 8.38
N LEU A 37 -0.94 -17.97 8.14
CA LEU A 37 -0.79 -19.31 7.57
C LEU A 37 -1.44 -20.35 8.48
N THR A 38 -1.16 -20.30 9.78
CA THR A 38 -1.72 -21.26 10.75
C THR A 38 -3.24 -21.18 10.79
N GLN A 39 -3.82 -19.97 10.79
CA GLN A 39 -5.27 -19.77 10.75
C GLN A 39 -5.88 -20.32 9.46
N ALA A 40 -5.28 -20.01 8.30
CA ALA A 40 -5.75 -20.50 7.01
C ALA A 40 -5.68 -22.04 6.91
N GLU A 41 -4.64 -22.67 7.45
CA GLU A 41 -4.48 -24.13 7.52
C GLU A 41 -5.53 -24.79 8.41
N VAL A 42 -5.84 -24.18 9.57
CA VAL A 42 -6.91 -24.66 10.44
C VAL A 42 -8.24 -24.66 9.69
N VAL A 43 -8.59 -23.54 9.04
CA VAL A 43 -9.84 -23.42 8.26
C VAL A 43 -9.88 -24.40 7.10
N ALA A 44 -8.77 -24.60 6.39
CA ALA A 44 -8.67 -25.58 5.31
C ALA A 44 -8.91 -27.01 5.83
N ARG A 45 -8.31 -27.38 6.97
CA ARG A 45 -8.44 -28.71 7.59
C ARG A 45 -9.84 -28.98 8.13
N THR A 46 -10.50 -27.96 8.69
CA THR A 46 -11.88 -28.08 9.19
C THR A 46 -12.93 -27.97 8.09
N ASN A 47 -12.50 -27.78 6.84
CA ASN A 47 -13.37 -27.57 5.67
C ASN A 47 -14.36 -26.41 5.87
N GLY A 48 -13.86 -25.32 6.46
CA GLY A 48 -14.61 -24.11 6.72
C GLY A 48 -14.53 -23.61 8.17
N PRO A 49 -15.11 -22.43 8.44
CA PRO A 49 -15.14 -21.85 9.78
C PRO A 49 -15.89 -22.77 10.75
N VAL A 50 -15.40 -22.86 11.99
CA VAL A 50 -16.04 -23.65 13.04
C VAL A 50 -17.39 -23.03 13.41
N ARG A 51 -18.45 -23.83 13.50
CA ARG A 51 -19.77 -23.33 13.91
C ARG A 51 -19.70 -22.70 15.31
N GLY A 52 -20.32 -21.54 15.49
CA GLY A 52 -20.32 -20.82 16.76
C GLY A 52 -19.04 -20.02 17.04
N THR A 53 -18.12 -19.92 16.07
CA THR A 53 -16.95 -19.02 16.17
C THR A 53 -17.41 -17.59 16.44
N PRO A 54 -16.87 -16.91 17.47
CA PRO A 54 -17.13 -15.50 17.72
C PRO A 54 -16.84 -14.65 16.48
N GLN A 55 -17.60 -13.58 16.26
CA GLN A 55 -17.49 -12.75 15.05
C GLN A 55 -16.07 -12.21 14.82
N HIS A 56 -15.38 -11.78 15.87
CA HIS A 56 -14.02 -11.26 15.75
C HIS A 56 -13.02 -12.33 15.27
N GLU A 57 -13.14 -13.57 15.76
CA GLU A 57 -12.34 -14.71 15.29
C GLU A 57 -12.70 -15.08 13.84
N PHE A 58 -13.99 -15.06 13.50
CA PHE A 58 -14.43 -15.29 12.11
C PHE A 58 -13.79 -14.27 11.16
N LEU A 59 -13.82 -12.98 11.50
CA LEU A 59 -13.22 -11.93 10.69
C LEU A 59 -11.70 -12.11 10.55
N ALA A 60 -11.00 -12.40 11.65
CA ALA A 60 -9.55 -12.64 11.63
C ALA A 60 -9.19 -13.83 10.73
N ASN A 61 -9.89 -14.95 10.89
CA ASN A 61 -9.67 -16.15 10.07
C ASN A 61 -9.97 -15.89 8.59
N ALA A 62 -11.07 -15.22 8.27
CA ALA A 62 -11.43 -14.93 6.89
C ALA A 62 -10.40 -14.02 6.21
N ARG A 63 -9.92 -12.97 6.91
CA ARG A 63 -8.83 -12.11 6.42
C ARG A 63 -7.55 -12.90 6.16
N ALA A 64 -7.14 -13.76 7.09
CA ALA A 64 -5.98 -14.62 6.91
C ALA A 64 -6.12 -15.55 5.70
N CYS A 65 -7.26 -16.24 5.56
CA CYS A 65 -7.54 -17.11 4.42
C CYS A 65 -7.45 -16.35 3.09
N THR A 66 -8.07 -15.17 2.99
CA THR A 66 -8.02 -14.37 1.76
C THR A 66 -6.62 -13.88 1.45
N ALA A 67 -5.89 -13.36 2.44
CA ALA A 67 -4.52 -12.89 2.24
C ALA A 67 -3.60 -14.02 1.75
N MET A 68 -3.72 -15.23 2.29
CA MET A 68 -2.92 -16.40 1.86
C MET A 68 -3.33 -16.88 0.47
N TRP A 69 -4.62 -16.85 0.17
CA TRP A 69 -5.12 -17.18 -1.16
C TRP A 69 -4.51 -16.27 -2.22
N ASP A 70 -4.52 -14.97 -1.98
CA ASP A 70 -3.98 -13.96 -2.91
C ASP A 70 -2.46 -14.05 -2.99
N LEU A 71 -1.77 -14.19 -1.86
CA LEU A 71 -0.32 -14.35 -1.82
C LEU A 71 0.15 -15.55 -2.68
N ALA A 72 -0.48 -16.71 -2.51
CA ALA A 72 -0.15 -17.88 -3.33
C ALA A 72 -0.39 -17.61 -4.83
N GLY A 73 -1.46 -16.89 -5.18
CA GLY A 73 -1.71 -16.47 -6.56
C GLY A 73 -0.58 -15.62 -7.13
N MET A 74 -0.13 -14.62 -6.39
CA MET A 74 0.96 -13.73 -6.82
C MET A 74 2.30 -14.46 -6.93
N LEU A 75 2.61 -15.35 -5.97
CA LEU A 75 3.81 -16.18 -6.00
C LEU A 75 3.82 -17.12 -7.22
N ARG A 76 2.67 -17.73 -7.55
CA ARG A 76 2.53 -18.55 -8.77
C ARG A 76 2.80 -17.72 -10.01
N THR A 77 2.16 -16.56 -10.14
CA THR A 77 2.35 -15.66 -11.29
C THR A 77 3.80 -15.19 -11.43
N CYS A 78 4.47 -14.85 -10.34
CA CYS A 78 5.88 -14.47 -10.39
C CYS A 78 6.77 -15.66 -10.79
N ALA A 79 6.46 -16.86 -10.30
CA ALA A 79 7.20 -18.07 -10.62
C ALA A 79 7.06 -18.50 -12.10
N THR A 80 5.93 -18.25 -12.78
CA THR A 80 5.78 -18.60 -14.20
C THR A 80 6.71 -17.79 -15.12
N ARG A 81 7.20 -16.63 -14.67
CA ARG A 81 8.21 -15.82 -15.34
C ARG A 81 9.61 -16.00 -14.75
N ALA A 82 9.81 -17.00 -13.88
CA ALA A 82 11.08 -17.30 -13.22
C ALA A 82 11.69 -16.10 -12.46
N LEU A 83 10.85 -15.22 -11.87
CA LEU A 83 11.35 -14.16 -11.00
C LEU A 83 11.98 -14.76 -9.75
N ASP A 84 13.21 -14.34 -9.45
CA ASP A 84 13.86 -14.69 -8.19
C ASP A 84 13.26 -13.85 -7.06
N MET A 85 12.48 -14.53 -6.20
CA MET A 85 11.83 -13.93 -5.04
C MET A 85 12.60 -14.17 -3.74
N THR A 86 13.75 -14.85 -3.79
CA THR A 86 14.44 -15.39 -2.61
C THR A 86 14.80 -14.28 -1.60
N ALA A 87 15.40 -13.19 -2.08
CA ALA A 87 15.78 -12.07 -1.22
C ALA A 87 14.57 -11.39 -0.55
N HIS A 88 13.48 -11.20 -1.29
CA HIS A 88 12.25 -10.59 -0.77
C HIS A 88 11.54 -11.53 0.22
N LEU A 89 11.48 -12.84 -0.07
CA LEU A 89 10.88 -13.85 0.82
C LEU A 89 11.62 -13.93 2.16
N ARG A 90 12.94 -13.75 2.19
CA ARG A 90 13.71 -13.71 3.45
C ARG A 90 13.32 -12.54 4.36
N ASN A 91 12.72 -11.49 3.82
CA ASN A 91 12.35 -10.29 4.57
C ASN A 91 10.90 -10.30 5.08
N ILE A 92 10.08 -11.31 4.74
CA ILE A 92 8.64 -11.37 5.08
C ILE A 92 8.35 -11.90 6.50
N THR A 93 9.30 -11.80 7.41
CA THR A 93 9.30 -12.56 8.67
C THR A 93 8.33 -12.03 9.73
N THR A 94 7.85 -10.78 9.57
CA THR A 94 6.98 -10.10 10.53
C THR A 94 5.92 -9.24 9.82
N GLY A 95 4.86 -8.88 10.55
CA GLY A 95 3.83 -7.94 10.11
C GLY A 95 2.46 -8.52 9.80
N THR A 96 1.43 -7.69 9.94
CA THR A 96 0.02 -8.11 9.95
C THR A 96 -0.62 -8.17 8.56
N VAL A 97 -1.63 -9.04 8.40
CA VAL A 97 -2.54 -9.06 7.25
C VAL A 97 -3.64 -7.99 7.33
N ASP A 98 -3.66 -7.16 8.38
CA ASP A 98 -4.69 -6.13 8.60
C ASP A 98 -4.47 -4.88 7.72
N PHE A 99 -4.63 -5.03 6.40
CA PHE A 99 -4.61 -3.91 5.45
C PHE A 99 -5.57 -2.79 5.85
N GLY A 100 -5.09 -1.56 5.90
CA GLY A 100 -5.85 -0.40 6.36
C GLY A 100 -5.66 -0.07 7.84
N VAL A 101 -4.85 -0.82 8.59
CA VAL A 101 -4.46 -0.50 9.96
C VAL A 101 -3.06 0.14 9.98
N PRO A 102 -2.91 1.42 10.37
CA PRO A 102 -1.61 2.08 10.45
C PRO A 102 -0.63 1.36 11.37
N ALA A 103 0.65 1.56 11.10
CA ALA A 103 1.72 1.22 12.01
C ALA A 103 1.56 1.85 13.39
N ALA A 104 1.64 1.05 14.45
CA ALA A 104 1.93 1.59 15.77
C ALA A 104 3.31 2.27 15.76
N PRO A 105 3.51 3.39 16.46
CA PRO A 105 4.82 4.02 16.57
C PRO A 105 5.87 3.02 17.06
N ASN A 106 7.00 2.89 16.35
CA ASN A 106 8.11 1.96 16.63
C ASN A 106 7.82 0.46 16.42
N SER A 107 6.71 0.11 15.79
CA SER A 107 6.41 -1.27 15.38
C SER A 107 7.28 -1.68 14.19
N GLN A 108 7.91 -2.85 14.25
CA GLN A 108 8.52 -3.52 13.09
C GLN A 108 7.49 -4.33 12.27
N SER A 109 6.20 -4.26 12.60
CA SER A 109 5.12 -5.12 12.07
C SER A 109 4.63 -4.77 10.65
N HIS A 110 5.49 -4.29 9.75
CA HIS A 110 5.08 -3.78 8.41
C HIS A 110 5.55 -4.61 7.22
N TYR A 111 6.52 -5.50 7.42
CA TYR A 111 7.20 -6.17 6.30
C TYR A 111 6.26 -7.04 5.43
N PHE A 112 5.21 -7.66 6.01
CA PHE A 112 4.25 -8.43 5.22
C PHE A 112 3.50 -7.58 4.18
N LYS A 113 2.93 -6.43 4.58
CA LYS A 113 2.12 -5.60 3.67
C LYS A 113 2.97 -5.01 2.55
N ASP A 114 4.17 -4.54 2.89
CA ASP A 114 5.13 -3.98 1.94
C ASP A 114 5.52 -5.04 0.89
N PHE A 115 5.94 -6.21 1.35
CA PHE A 115 6.28 -7.34 0.48
C PHE A 115 5.09 -7.79 -0.38
N GLN A 116 3.89 -7.90 0.21
CA GLN A 116 2.70 -8.32 -0.50
C GLN A 116 2.37 -7.32 -1.63
N LEU A 117 2.56 -6.02 -1.37
CA LEU A 117 2.35 -4.97 -2.35
C LEU A 117 3.39 -5.03 -3.48
N GLU A 118 4.66 -5.28 -3.16
CA GLU A 118 5.73 -5.48 -4.15
C GLU A 118 5.42 -6.65 -5.09
N LEU A 119 5.08 -7.82 -4.53
CA LEU A 119 4.68 -8.98 -5.32
C LEU A 119 3.42 -8.73 -6.12
N TYR A 120 2.46 -7.98 -5.58
CA TYR A 120 1.25 -7.63 -6.31
C TYR A 120 1.57 -6.82 -7.55
N VAL A 121 2.37 -5.76 -7.42
CA VAL A 121 2.78 -4.92 -8.56
C VAL A 121 3.50 -5.75 -9.61
N ALA A 122 4.45 -6.60 -9.21
CA ALA A 122 5.15 -7.49 -10.12
C ALA A 122 4.18 -8.46 -10.84
N ALA A 123 3.31 -9.13 -10.09
CA ALA A 123 2.35 -10.08 -10.63
C ALA A 123 1.33 -9.44 -11.59
N GLN A 124 0.86 -8.22 -11.30
CA GLN A 124 -0.01 -7.49 -12.22
C GLN A 124 0.73 -7.13 -13.51
N CYS A 125 1.95 -6.60 -13.43
CA CYS A 125 2.76 -6.30 -14.62
C CYS A 125 3.01 -7.56 -15.47
N ILE A 126 3.28 -8.71 -14.84
CA ILE A 126 3.43 -9.99 -15.53
C ILE A 126 2.13 -10.42 -16.24
N THR A 127 1.00 -10.28 -15.55
CA THR A 127 -0.33 -10.66 -16.06
C THR A 127 -0.70 -9.82 -17.29
N ASP A 128 -0.37 -8.53 -17.26
CA ASP A 128 -0.57 -7.59 -18.37
C ASP A 128 0.56 -7.62 -19.41
N ASN A 129 1.44 -8.64 -19.34
CA ASN A 129 2.50 -8.87 -20.31
C ASN A 129 3.51 -7.72 -20.47
N VAL A 130 3.85 -7.02 -19.38
CA VAL A 130 5.04 -6.16 -19.36
C VAL A 130 6.27 -7.04 -19.63
N PRO A 131 7.03 -6.81 -20.72
CA PRO A 131 8.09 -7.72 -21.17
C PRO A 131 9.17 -8.05 -20.13
N HIS A 132 9.68 -7.05 -19.42
CA HIS A 132 10.79 -7.13 -18.48
C HIS A 132 10.34 -6.70 -17.09
N VAL A 133 10.10 -7.69 -16.22
CA VAL A 133 9.79 -7.50 -14.80
C VAL A 133 10.80 -8.27 -13.98
N ALA A 134 11.47 -7.60 -13.04
CA ALA A 134 12.37 -8.24 -12.09
C ALA A 134 12.28 -7.56 -10.72
N LEU A 135 12.47 -8.36 -9.67
CA LEU A 135 12.63 -7.89 -8.30
C LEU A 135 14.06 -7.37 -8.09
N ASN A 136 14.23 -6.33 -7.27
CA ASN A 136 15.55 -5.86 -6.92
C ASN A 136 16.18 -6.79 -5.85
N PRO A 137 17.27 -7.51 -6.16
CA PRO A 137 17.84 -8.46 -5.21
C PRO A 137 18.45 -7.78 -3.97
N VAL A 138 18.63 -6.46 -4.00
CA VAL A 138 19.18 -5.68 -2.88
C VAL A 138 18.01 -5.09 -2.07
N PRO A 139 17.78 -5.57 -0.83
CA PRO A 139 16.74 -5.02 0.02
C PRO A 139 16.95 -3.53 0.31
N ASN A 140 15.87 -2.74 0.33
CA ASN A 140 15.89 -1.31 0.60
C ASN A 140 16.82 -0.51 -0.35
N ALA A 141 17.01 -0.99 -1.58
CA ALA A 141 17.74 -0.25 -2.58
C ALA A 141 17.07 1.11 -2.82
N PRO A 142 17.83 2.23 -2.76
CA PRO A 142 17.23 3.56 -2.84
C PRO A 142 16.70 3.89 -4.25
N ASP A 143 17.04 3.07 -5.25
CA ASP A 143 16.69 3.25 -6.66
C ASP A 143 15.57 2.32 -7.14
N GLY A 144 14.79 1.70 -6.25
CA GLY A 144 13.60 0.94 -6.62
C GLY A 144 13.57 -0.47 -6.03
N ASP A 145 12.37 -0.95 -5.76
CA ASP A 145 12.06 -2.32 -5.36
C ASP A 145 11.92 -3.26 -6.58
N LEU A 146 11.54 -2.74 -7.75
CA LEU A 146 11.47 -3.49 -9.02
C LEU A 146 12.21 -2.81 -10.17
N TYR A 147 12.58 -3.64 -11.14
CA TYR A 147 12.94 -3.25 -12.51
C TYR A 147 11.77 -3.54 -13.44
N LEU A 148 11.27 -2.51 -14.13
CA LEU A 148 10.17 -2.61 -15.09
C LEU A 148 10.60 -1.97 -16.41
N GLU A 149 10.91 -2.77 -17.43
CA GLU A 149 11.47 -2.28 -18.70
C GLU A 149 12.73 -1.41 -18.49
N THR A 150 12.71 -0.20 -19.05
CA THR A 150 13.74 0.82 -18.90
C THR A 150 13.63 1.62 -17.59
N LEU A 151 12.63 1.32 -16.75
CA LEU A 151 12.28 2.08 -15.57
C LEU A 151 12.61 1.35 -14.27
N ARG A 152 12.87 2.14 -13.23
CA ARG A 152 12.87 1.68 -11.84
C ARG A 152 11.50 1.86 -11.23
N CYS A 153 11.12 1.00 -10.30
CA CYS A 153 9.84 1.11 -9.60
C CYS A 153 10.09 1.12 -8.10
N GLU A 154 9.73 2.19 -7.43
CA GLU A 154 9.70 2.25 -5.96
C GLU A 154 8.27 1.99 -5.50
N ILE A 155 8.11 1.12 -4.51
CA ILE A 155 6.83 0.70 -3.96
C ILE A 155 6.87 1.00 -2.46
N LYS A 156 5.90 1.78 -1.98
CA LYS A 156 5.87 2.17 -0.57
C LYS A 156 4.48 2.15 0.03
N HIS A 157 4.41 1.84 1.31
CA HIS A 157 3.20 1.90 2.13
C HIS A 157 3.33 3.03 3.17
N PRO A 158 3.03 4.28 2.79
CA PRO A 158 3.15 5.41 3.72
C PRO A 158 2.07 5.36 4.81
N ASN A 159 2.46 5.71 6.03
CA ASN A 159 1.55 6.01 7.14
C ASN A 159 1.09 7.48 7.15
N SER A 160 1.76 8.36 6.39
CA SER A 160 1.45 9.79 6.35
C SER A 160 1.92 10.49 5.06
N LEU A 161 1.39 11.68 4.81
CA LEU A 161 1.83 12.55 3.71
C LEU A 161 3.31 12.97 3.84
N GLY A 162 3.80 13.19 5.06
CA GLY A 162 5.20 13.57 5.30
C GLY A 162 6.13 12.45 4.84
N GLN A 163 5.84 11.23 5.27
CA GLN A 163 6.59 10.03 4.88
C GLN A 163 6.56 9.82 3.36
N LEU A 164 5.40 10.01 2.74
CA LEU A 164 5.24 9.93 1.29
C LEU A 164 6.11 10.95 0.54
N SER A 165 6.14 12.21 1.01
CA SER A 165 7.00 13.26 0.43
C SER A 165 8.48 12.91 0.52
N ASP A 166 8.91 12.35 1.65
CA ASP A 166 10.30 11.95 1.86
C ASP A 166 10.70 10.78 0.98
N TYR A 167 9.84 9.77 0.81
CA TYR A 167 10.08 8.69 -0.13
C TYR A 167 10.19 9.19 -1.57
N LEU A 168 9.28 10.07 -2.01
CA LEU A 168 9.36 10.68 -3.34
C LEU A 168 10.68 11.43 -3.56
N LYS A 169 11.13 12.21 -2.57
CA LYS A 169 12.40 12.95 -2.65
C LYS A 169 13.59 12.00 -2.76
N LYS A 170 13.64 10.97 -1.90
CA LYS A 170 14.73 9.99 -1.86
C LYS A 170 14.83 9.21 -3.16
N PHE A 171 13.71 8.69 -3.66
CA PHE A 171 13.67 7.95 -4.92
C PHE A 171 14.06 8.83 -6.10
N ASN A 172 13.46 10.03 -6.24
CA ASN A 172 13.83 10.95 -7.32
C ASN A 172 15.32 11.30 -7.29
N LYS A 173 15.89 11.54 -6.10
CA LYS A 173 17.32 11.79 -5.95
C LYS A 173 18.16 10.58 -6.42
N ALA A 174 17.80 9.37 -6.02
CA ALA A 174 18.51 8.17 -6.43
C ALA A 174 18.47 7.97 -7.96
N LEU A 175 17.32 8.25 -8.59
CA LEU A 175 17.18 8.24 -10.04
C LEU A 175 18.06 9.31 -10.72
N GLN A 176 18.11 10.52 -10.17
CA GLN A 176 18.97 11.60 -10.68
C GLN A 176 20.44 11.22 -10.60
N ASP A 177 20.90 10.75 -9.45
CA ASP A 177 22.29 10.39 -9.19
C ASP A 177 22.77 9.24 -10.11
N ARG A 178 21.84 8.41 -10.60
CA ARG A 178 22.12 7.27 -11.52
C ARG A 178 21.73 7.53 -12.97
N ASN A 179 21.22 8.72 -13.29
CA ASN A 179 20.64 9.07 -14.59
C ASN A 179 19.57 8.07 -15.09
N LEU A 180 18.67 7.68 -14.20
CA LEU A 180 17.56 6.76 -14.45
C LEU A 180 16.22 7.50 -14.43
N TYR A 181 15.17 6.78 -14.82
CA TYR A 181 13.78 7.19 -14.70
C TYR A 181 12.98 6.12 -13.97
N GLY A 182 11.85 6.49 -13.39
CA GLY A 182 11.06 5.53 -12.63
C GLY A 182 9.58 5.82 -12.48
N VAL A 183 8.89 4.83 -11.95
CA VAL A 183 7.50 4.84 -11.53
C VAL A 183 7.46 4.77 -10.00
N PHE A 184 6.58 5.53 -9.37
CA PHE A 184 6.41 5.51 -7.92
C PHE A 184 5.02 4.96 -7.56
N VAL A 185 4.99 3.80 -6.92
CA VAL A 185 3.78 3.09 -6.53
C VAL A 185 3.55 3.23 -5.03
N THR A 186 2.29 3.46 -4.64
CA THR A 186 1.93 3.64 -3.23
C THR A 186 0.73 2.81 -2.84
N GLY A 187 0.78 2.13 -1.70
CA GLY A 187 -0.39 1.59 -1.00
C GLY A 187 -0.88 2.59 0.03
N ILE A 188 -2.08 3.16 -0.14
CA ILE A 188 -2.52 4.30 0.67
C ILE A 188 -3.47 3.92 1.82
N GLU A 189 -3.86 2.66 1.93
CA GLU A 189 -4.91 2.23 2.86
C GLU A 189 -4.59 2.50 4.33
N ASP A 190 -3.34 2.34 4.76
CA ASP A 190 -2.94 2.51 6.16
C ASP A 190 -2.97 4.01 6.52
N MET A 191 -2.50 4.90 5.64
CA MET A 191 -2.60 6.36 5.82
C MET A 191 -4.05 6.85 6.05
N PHE A 192 -5.04 6.19 5.44
CA PHE A 192 -6.46 6.55 5.58
C PHE A 192 -7.22 5.71 6.60
N SER A 193 -6.54 4.77 7.26
CA SER A 193 -7.14 3.85 8.22
C SER A 193 -8.34 3.13 7.60
N VAL A 194 -8.15 2.54 6.40
CA VAL A 194 -9.23 1.89 5.63
C VAL A 194 -9.40 0.44 6.07
N PHE A 195 -9.67 0.28 7.35
CA PHE A 195 -9.98 -0.99 7.97
C PHE A 195 -11.41 -0.95 8.50
N PRO A 196 -12.31 -1.83 8.03
CA PRO A 196 -13.64 -1.95 8.58
C PRO A 196 -13.57 -2.26 10.08
N PRO A 197 -14.30 -1.52 10.93
CA PRO A 197 -14.29 -1.77 12.37
C PRO A 197 -15.00 -3.09 12.73
N GLU A 198 -16.01 -3.47 11.95
CA GLU A 198 -16.83 -4.65 12.17
C GLU A 198 -17.45 -5.16 10.85
N MET A 199 -18.20 -6.26 10.93
CA MET A 199 -19.02 -6.72 9.82
C MET A 199 -20.21 -5.79 9.62
N PHE A 200 -20.35 -5.22 8.43
CA PHE A 200 -21.52 -4.43 8.08
C PHE A 200 -22.75 -5.33 7.88
N PRO A 201 -23.96 -4.84 8.23
CA PRO A 201 -25.20 -5.62 8.12
C PRO A 201 -25.52 -6.01 6.67
N ASP A 202 -25.21 -5.13 5.72
CA ASP A 202 -25.46 -5.32 4.29
C ASP A 202 -24.47 -4.53 3.42
N ASP A 203 -24.55 -4.77 2.12
CA ASP A 203 -23.71 -4.09 1.12
C ASP A 203 -23.95 -2.58 1.09
N ALA A 204 -25.19 -2.12 1.29
CA ALA A 204 -25.51 -0.69 1.24
C ALA A 204 -24.78 0.10 2.34
N ALA A 205 -24.77 -0.43 3.57
CA ALA A 205 -24.03 0.15 4.69
C ALA A 205 -22.52 0.16 4.42
N PHE A 206 -21.99 -0.93 3.86
CA PHE A 206 -20.58 -1.00 3.48
C PHE A 206 -20.21 0.02 2.38
N GLN A 207 -21.02 0.15 1.33
CA GLN A 207 -20.77 1.09 0.24
C GLN A 207 -20.85 2.55 0.70
N ALA A 208 -21.75 2.86 1.64
CA ALA A 208 -21.83 4.20 2.24
C ALA A 208 -20.53 4.54 3.01
N TRP A 209 -20.04 3.62 3.84
CA TRP A 209 -18.76 3.77 4.54
C TRP A 209 -17.58 3.89 3.57
N LEU A 210 -17.52 3.04 2.54
CA LEU A 210 -16.45 3.06 1.56
C LEU A 210 -16.44 4.37 0.75
N THR A 211 -17.61 4.91 0.43
CA THR A 211 -17.75 6.20 -0.27
C THR A 211 -17.18 7.36 0.56
N GLN A 212 -17.43 7.37 1.88
CA GLN A 212 -16.82 8.35 2.78
C GLN A 212 -15.29 8.24 2.76
N LYS A 213 -14.76 7.01 2.81
CA LYS A 213 -13.30 6.76 2.74
C LYS A 213 -12.68 7.16 1.39
N ARG A 214 -13.39 6.96 0.27
CA ARG A 214 -12.98 7.44 -1.06
C ARG A 214 -12.79 8.95 -1.08
N GLN A 215 -13.77 9.68 -0.56
CA GLN A 215 -13.73 11.13 -0.54
C GLN A 215 -12.55 11.66 0.29
N GLU A 216 -12.24 10.99 1.42
CA GLU A 216 -11.02 11.28 2.18
C GLU A 216 -9.77 11.03 1.33
N ALA A 217 -9.64 9.86 0.70
CA ALA A 217 -8.46 9.50 -0.10
C ALA A 217 -8.23 10.40 -1.33
N ASP A 218 -9.31 10.77 -2.04
CA ASP A 218 -9.26 11.57 -3.27
C ASP A 218 -8.61 12.96 -3.07
N PHE A 219 -8.86 13.58 -1.92
CA PHE A 219 -8.28 14.88 -1.61
C PHE A 219 -6.75 14.80 -1.47
N TYR A 220 -6.26 13.72 -0.86
CA TYR A 220 -4.84 13.50 -0.64
C TYR A 220 -4.14 13.00 -1.91
N ALA A 221 -4.81 12.19 -2.72
CA ALA A 221 -4.35 11.78 -4.04
C ALA A 221 -3.91 12.98 -4.88
N ARG A 222 -4.72 14.06 -4.89
CA ARG A 222 -4.40 15.30 -5.60
C ARG A 222 -3.12 15.96 -5.07
N THR A 223 -2.95 16.01 -3.74
CA THR A 223 -1.73 16.55 -3.12
C THR A 223 -0.50 15.74 -3.50
N PHE A 224 -0.61 14.41 -3.47
CA PHE A 224 0.44 13.50 -3.89
C PHE A 224 0.85 13.70 -5.35
N PHE A 225 -0.13 13.75 -6.27
CA PHE A 225 0.16 13.96 -7.70
C PHE A 225 0.86 15.29 -7.94
N ARG A 226 0.49 16.36 -7.23
CA ARG A 226 1.20 17.64 -7.32
C ARG A 226 2.65 17.55 -6.82
N MET A 227 2.89 16.83 -5.71
CA MET A 227 4.24 16.63 -5.19
C MET A 227 5.11 15.82 -6.15
N ALA A 228 4.54 14.79 -6.78
CA ALA A 228 5.23 13.94 -7.74
C ALA A 228 5.45 14.63 -9.11
N ALA A 229 4.54 15.51 -9.52
CA ALA A 229 4.67 16.27 -10.78
C ALA A 229 5.98 17.08 -10.84
N GLY A 230 6.42 17.63 -9.70
CA GLY A 230 7.69 18.34 -9.54
C GLY A 230 8.93 17.46 -9.37
N ARG A 231 8.86 16.16 -9.69
CA ARG A 231 9.98 15.20 -9.58
C ARG A 231 10.39 14.69 -10.96
N ASP A 232 11.29 15.41 -11.62
CA ASP A 232 11.60 15.22 -13.05
C ASP A 232 11.96 13.80 -13.49
N ARG A 233 12.47 12.94 -12.60
CA ARG A 233 12.82 11.55 -12.93
C ARG A 233 11.69 10.54 -12.69
N ILE A 234 10.60 10.91 -12.04
CA ILE A 234 9.44 10.02 -11.78
C ILE A 234 8.37 10.22 -12.85
N LEU A 235 8.31 9.36 -13.85
CA LEU A 235 7.48 9.54 -15.06
C LEU A 235 6.01 9.14 -14.86
N ALA A 236 5.73 8.28 -13.88
CA ALA A 236 4.37 7.92 -13.52
C ALA A 236 4.26 7.68 -12.02
N THR A 237 3.04 7.84 -11.51
CA THR A 237 2.66 7.43 -10.17
C THR A 237 1.48 6.49 -10.23
N VAL A 238 1.52 5.45 -9.39
CA VAL A 238 0.40 4.54 -9.17
C VAL A 238 -0.01 4.64 -7.71
N GLN A 239 -1.32 4.77 -7.48
CA GLN A 239 -1.92 4.66 -6.16
C GLN A 239 -2.77 3.40 -6.14
N LEU A 240 -2.42 2.51 -5.23
CA LEU A 240 -3.15 1.30 -4.92
C LEU A 240 -3.86 1.51 -3.60
N TRP A 241 -5.07 0.99 -3.55
CA TRP A 241 -5.91 1.09 -2.39
C TRP A 241 -6.48 -0.29 -2.05
N SER A 242 -5.90 -0.92 -1.04
CA SER A 242 -6.36 -2.22 -0.54
C SER A 242 -7.40 -2.04 0.57
N PHE A 243 -8.55 -2.70 0.48
CA PHE A 243 -9.57 -2.64 1.53
C PHE A 243 -10.30 -3.97 1.70
N TRP A 244 -10.73 -4.24 2.93
CA TRP A 244 -11.55 -5.41 3.23
C TRP A 244 -13.01 -5.12 2.91
N TYR A 245 -13.60 -5.89 2.01
CA TYR A 245 -15.05 -6.02 1.93
C TYR A 245 -15.54 -6.88 3.09
N GLN A 246 -16.48 -6.37 3.88
CA GLN A 246 -17.01 -7.04 5.08
C GLN A 246 -18.49 -6.74 5.25
N ALA A 247 -19.34 -7.43 4.50
CA ALA A 247 -20.78 -7.23 4.56
C ALA A 247 -21.55 -8.54 4.35
N GLY A 248 -22.73 -8.65 4.96
CA GLY A 248 -23.64 -9.78 4.72
C GLY A 248 -23.03 -11.16 5.04
N GLY A 249 -22.07 -11.22 5.97
CA GLY A 249 -21.37 -12.46 6.33
C GLY A 249 -20.24 -12.86 5.38
N ALA A 250 -19.91 -12.05 4.37
CA ALA A 250 -18.80 -12.27 3.47
C ALA A 250 -17.60 -11.38 3.82
N VAL A 251 -16.39 -11.91 3.60
CA VAL A 251 -15.13 -11.19 3.76
C VAL A 251 -14.23 -11.45 2.57
N SER A 252 -13.72 -10.39 1.95
CA SER A 252 -12.73 -10.48 0.87
C SER A 252 -11.82 -9.26 0.84
N LEU A 253 -10.61 -9.40 0.32
CA LEU A 253 -9.70 -8.30 0.07
C LEU A 253 -9.96 -7.78 -1.35
N HIS A 254 -10.16 -6.49 -1.46
CA HIS A 254 -10.30 -5.79 -2.73
C HIS A 254 -9.13 -4.82 -2.88
N ARG A 255 -8.73 -4.59 -4.12
CA ARG A 255 -7.70 -3.63 -4.45
C ARG A 255 -8.12 -2.81 -5.66
N GLU A 256 -8.07 -1.50 -5.50
CA GLU A 256 -8.32 -0.55 -6.57
C GLU A 256 -7.03 0.18 -6.92
N GLY A 257 -6.86 0.48 -8.20
CA GLY A 257 -5.70 1.16 -8.73
C GLY A 257 -6.09 2.45 -9.43
N ASN A 258 -5.26 3.48 -9.26
CA ASN A 258 -5.28 4.67 -10.09
C ASN A 258 -3.85 5.00 -10.52
N ALA A 259 -3.70 5.59 -11.70
CA ALA A 259 -2.39 5.92 -12.24
C ALA A 259 -2.42 7.25 -12.98
N ILE A 260 -1.31 7.98 -12.88
CA ILE A 260 -1.05 9.21 -13.64
C ILE A 260 0.33 9.13 -14.28
N VAL A 261 0.39 9.59 -15.53
CA VAL A 261 1.62 9.76 -16.29
C VAL A 261 1.94 11.26 -16.40
N PHE A 262 3.19 11.63 -16.11
CA PHE A 262 3.67 13.00 -16.21
C PHE A 262 4.22 13.26 -17.62
N ASP A 263 3.40 13.89 -18.46
CA ASP A 263 3.67 14.15 -19.87
C ASP A 263 4.12 15.59 -20.17
N HIS A 264 4.21 16.45 -19.16
CA HIS A 264 4.63 17.85 -19.30
C HIS A 264 6.14 18.04 -19.39
N ARG A 265 6.93 16.97 -19.30
CA ARG A 265 8.39 17.05 -19.15
C ARG A 265 9.12 16.99 -20.48
N ALA A 266 10.04 17.93 -20.66
CA ALA A 266 10.90 17.97 -21.84
C ALA A 266 12.10 17.02 -21.70
N GLY A 267 12.62 16.51 -22.83
CA GLY A 267 13.87 15.74 -22.88
C GLY A 267 13.80 14.31 -22.36
N ILE A 268 12.60 13.78 -22.08
CA ILE A 268 12.42 12.37 -21.73
C ILE A 268 12.53 11.53 -23.02
N PRO A 269 13.38 10.49 -23.06
CA PRO A 269 13.45 9.67 -24.25
C PRO A 269 12.15 8.88 -24.43
N ALA A 270 11.74 8.70 -25.70
CA ALA A 270 10.41 8.20 -26.05
C ALA A 270 10.10 6.81 -25.46
N GLN A 271 11.11 5.94 -25.34
CA GLN A 271 10.95 4.59 -24.79
C GLN A 271 10.51 4.64 -23.32
N GLN A 272 11.17 5.46 -22.49
CA GLN A 272 10.83 5.60 -21.07
C GLN A 272 9.41 6.12 -20.87
N GLN A 273 8.96 7.04 -21.73
CA GLN A 273 7.59 7.55 -21.70
C GLN A 273 6.58 6.45 -22.07
N GLN A 274 6.87 5.66 -23.12
CA GLN A 274 6.02 4.55 -23.54
C GLN A 274 5.93 3.46 -22.46
N ASP A 275 7.05 3.13 -21.81
CA ASP A 275 7.09 2.16 -20.71
C ASP A 275 6.30 2.66 -19.50
N ALA A 276 6.39 3.95 -19.16
CA ALA A 276 5.60 4.56 -18.09
C ALA A 276 4.10 4.47 -18.37
N GLU A 277 3.66 4.74 -19.61
CA GLU A 277 2.26 4.57 -20.01
C GLU A 277 1.82 3.10 -20.04
N ARG A 278 2.71 2.16 -20.36
CA ARG A 278 2.41 0.73 -20.31
C ARG A 278 2.18 0.29 -18.87
N ILE A 279 3.07 0.67 -17.96
CA ILE A 279 2.95 0.34 -16.52
C ILE A 279 1.72 1.01 -15.91
N ALA A 280 1.42 2.27 -16.25
CA ALA A 280 0.22 2.95 -15.77
C ALA A 280 -1.07 2.22 -16.18
N ARG A 281 -1.13 1.67 -17.40
CA ARG A 281 -2.29 0.91 -17.91
C ARG A 281 -2.59 -0.35 -17.12
N VAL A 282 -1.56 -1.01 -16.59
CA VAL A 282 -1.72 -2.21 -15.75
C VAL A 282 -2.63 -1.93 -14.55
N PHE A 283 -2.48 -0.75 -13.95
CA PHE A 283 -3.22 -0.40 -12.72
C PHE A 283 -4.43 0.50 -12.97
N ASN A 284 -4.48 1.17 -14.12
CA ASN A 284 -5.64 1.89 -14.60
C ASN A 284 -5.62 1.95 -16.14
N PRO A 285 -6.44 1.14 -16.85
CA PRO A 285 -6.53 1.15 -18.31
C PRO A 285 -6.90 2.52 -18.90
N HIS A 286 -7.53 3.38 -18.09
CA HIS A 286 -7.92 4.75 -18.40
C HIS A 286 -7.12 5.76 -17.55
N PHE A 287 -5.83 5.48 -17.33
CA PHE A 287 -4.93 6.39 -16.62
C PHE A 287 -4.99 7.80 -17.20
N ARG A 288 -4.75 8.80 -16.35
CA ARG A 288 -4.79 10.21 -16.75
C ARG A 288 -3.40 10.73 -17.01
N ARG A 289 -3.28 11.65 -17.95
CA ARG A 289 -2.04 12.42 -18.14
C ARG A 289 -2.07 13.65 -17.25
N TRP A 290 -0.91 14.07 -16.74
CA TRP A 290 -0.81 15.24 -15.85
C TRP A 290 -1.40 16.49 -16.50
N THR A 291 -1.08 16.76 -17.76
CA THR A 291 -1.61 17.91 -18.51
C THR A 291 -3.15 17.96 -18.57
N GLN A 292 -3.83 16.82 -18.44
CA GLN A 292 -5.30 16.74 -18.48
C GLN A 292 -5.95 17.10 -17.14
N ILE A 293 -5.21 16.97 -16.04
CA ILE A 293 -5.74 17.14 -14.67
C ILE A 293 -5.07 18.27 -13.91
N GLU A 294 -3.96 18.81 -14.42
CA GLU A 294 -3.14 19.81 -13.76
C GLU A 294 -3.97 21.00 -13.29
N THR A 295 -4.81 21.58 -14.15
CA THR A 295 -5.69 22.70 -13.79
C THR A 295 -6.65 22.36 -12.65
N ALA A 296 -7.22 21.15 -12.66
CA ALA A 296 -8.09 20.68 -11.59
C ALA A 296 -7.33 20.39 -10.29
N VAL A 297 -6.04 20.06 -10.36
CA VAL A 297 -5.19 19.83 -9.18
C VAL A 297 -4.60 21.15 -8.64
N GLN A 298 -4.30 22.11 -9.51
CA GLN A 298 -3.70 23.41 -9.15
C GLN A 298 -4.72 24.38 -8.52
N ASN A 299 -5.97 24.37 -8.96
CA ASN A 299 -7.01 25.31 -8.51
C ASN A 299 -7.62 25.01 -7.12
N LEU A 300 -7.05 24.10 -6.33
CA LEU A 300 -7.74 23.45 -5.21
C LEU A 300 -7.00 23.47 -3.88
N ILE A 301 -6.34 24.59 -3.57
CA ILE A 301 -6.06 24.88 -2.17
C ILE A 301 -6.43 26.33 -1.88
N SER A 302 -7.73 26.58 -1.67
CA SER A 302 -8.15 27.76 -0.91
C SER A 302 -7.65 27.65 0.54
N ASP A 303 -7.47 28.77 1.24
CA ASP A 303 -7.05 28.75 2.65
C ASP A 303 -8.05 28.01 3.56
N SER A 304 -9.31 27.91 3.14
CA SER A 304 -10.33 27.10 3.82
C SER A 304 -10.07 25.59 3.71
N GLU A 305 -9.52 25.12 2.58
CA GLU A 305 -9.15 23.72 2.38
C GLU A 305 -7.84 23.37 3.08
N ARG A 306 -6.89 24.32 3.19
CA ARG A 306 -5.74 24.16 4.12
C ARG A 306 -6.22 24.01 5.55
N THR A 307 -7.24 24.77 5.94
CA THR A 307 -7.81 24.74 7.28
C THR A 307 -8.54 23.42 7.54
N ARG A 308 -9.29 22.89 6.58
CA ARG A 308 -9.89 21.54 6.69
C ARG A 308 -8.85 20.41 6.72
N LEU A 309 -7.76 20.53 5.97
CA LEU A 309 -6.62 19.59 6.07
C LEU A 309 -6.01 19.65 7.47
N ARG A 310 -5.78 20.87 8.00
CA ARG A 310 -5.33 21.09 9.39
C ARG A 310 -6.30 20.47 10.40
N GLU A 311 -7.61 20.66 10.24
CA GLU A 311 -8.65 20.18 11.15
C GLU A 311 -8.89 18.66 11.08
N SER A 312 -8.81 18.03 9.91
CA SER A 312 -8.94 16.57 9.78
C SER A 312 -7.75 15.84 10.39
N LEU A 313 -6.54 16.39 10.23
CA LEU A 313 -5.34 15.94 10.92
C LEU A 313 -5.45 16.22 12.44
N HIS A 314 -6.04 17.36 12.83
CA HIS A 314 -6.33 17.71 14.23
C HIS A 314 -7.31 16.74 14.89
N LYS A 315 -8.41 16.35 14.21
CA LYS A 315 -9.39 15.38 14.72
C LYS A 315 -8.80 13.98 14.85
N LYS A 316 -8.00 13.51 13.88
CA LYS A 316 -7.30 12.23 14.00
C LYS A 316 -6.31 12.23 15.18
N ALA A 317 -5.55 13.31 15.36
CA ALA A 317 -4.67 13.47 16.53
C ALA A 317 -5.44 13.52 17.86
N TYR A 318 -6.62 14.17 17.89
CA TYR A 318 -7.46 14.26 19.07
C TYR A 318 -8.19 12.95 19.41
N GLN A 319 -8.55 12.15 18.40
CA GLN A 319 -9.11 10.80 18.60
C GLN A 319 -8.07 9.82 19.15
N ILE A 320 -6.81 9.94 18.71
CA ILE A 320 -5.68 9.23 19.33
C ILE A 320 -5.50 9.69 20.80
N TRP A 321 -5.62 11.00 21.06
CA TRP A 321 -5.53 11.58 22.40
C TRP A 321 -6.64 11.13 23.37
N GLN A 322 -7.88 10.97 22.91
CA GLN A 322 -9.00 10.50 23.74
C GLN A 322 -9.03 8.98 23.93
N GLY A 323 -8.45 8.20 23.02
CA GLY A 323 -8.39 6.74 23.12
C GLY A 323 -7.31 6.22 24.08
N GLU A 324 -6.19 6.96 24.24
CA GLU A 324 -4.99 6.44 24.93
C GLU A 324 -4.71 7.04 26.30
N GLY A 325 -5.42 8.09 26.73
CA GLY A 325 -5.22 8.67 28.07
C GLY A 325 -3.81 9.24 28.27
N GLU A 326 -3.68 10.53 27.95
CA GLU A 326 -2.47 11.37 28.05
C GLU A 326 -1.30 11.03 27.09
N PRO A 327 -0.68 12.06 26.46
CA PRO A 327 0.43 11.86 25.56
C PRO A 327 1.68 11.50 26.35
N ARG A 328 2.09 10.22 26.27
CA ARG A 328 3.40 9.80 26.76
C ARG A 328 4.49 10.40 25.88
N GLU A 329 5.21 11.35 26.48
CA GLU A 329 6.56 11.81 26.18
C GLU A 329 6.75 12.86 25.06
N GLY A 330 7.44 13.94 25.43
CA GLY A 330 7.55 15.21 24.71
C GLY A 330 8.20 15.20 23.32
N ARG A 331 8.56 14.02 22.76
CA ARG A 331 9.03 13.91 21.37
C ARG A 331 7.91 14.06 20.35
N ALA A 332 6.69 13.60 20.67
CA ALA A 332 5.54 13.78 19.78
C ALA A 332 5.16 15.27 19.65
N LEU A 333 5.22 16.01 20.76
CA LEU A 333 5.03 17.46 20.78
C LEU A 333 6.18 18.20 20.10
N ALA A 334 7.44 17.77 20.28
CA ALA A 334 8.59 18.36 19.60
C ALA A 334 8.56 18.14 18.08
N ASN A 335 8.21 16.93 17.63
CA ASN A 335 8.03 16.63 16.20
C ASN A 335 6.84 17.41 15.61
N TRP A 336 5.79 17.66 16.42
CA TRP A 336 4.68 18.54 16.05
C TRP A 336 5.09 20.01 15.95
N LEU A 337 5.90 20.53 16.89
CA LEU A 337 6.45 21.89 16.83
C LEU A 337 7.37 22.08 15.63
N GLN A 338 8.20 21.08 15.33
CA GLN A 338 9.07 21.07 14.15
C GLN A 338 8.25 21.05 12.86
N ALA A 339 7.24 20.18 12.75
CA ALA A 339 6.33 20.17 11.61
C ALA A 339 5.62 21.52 11.44
N LYS A 340 5.16 22.16 12.52
CA LYS A 340 4.61 23.52 12.49
C LYS A 340 5.60 24.53 11.90
N SER A 341 6.85 24.50 12.36
CA SER A 341 7.92 25.37 11.87
C SER A 341 8.20 25.14 10.38
N ASP A 342 8.28 23.88 9.94
CA ASP A 342 8.59 23.49 8.57
C ASP A 342 7.49 23.88 7.57
N TYR A 343 6.25 24.08 8.05
CA TYR A 343 5.13 24.61 7.27
C TYR A 343 4.93 26.13 7.40
N GLY A 344 5.92 26.87 7.93
CA GLY A 344 5.92 28.33 8.01
C GLY A 344 5.01 28.93 9.09
N LEU A 345 4.68 28.16 10.13
CA LEU A 345 3.87 28.63 11.26
C LEU A 345 4.79 29.12 12.40
N VAL A 346 5.46 30.26 12.22
CA VAL A 346 6.02 31.02 13.36
C VAL A 346 4.90 31.89 13.93
N LEU A 347 4.33 31.49 15.06
CA LEU A 347 3.65 32.45 15.93
C LEU A 347 4.76 33.18 16.69
N ASN A 348 4.88 34.49 16.47
CA ASN A 348 5.58 35.37 17.40
C ASN A 348 4.99 35.15 18.79
N THR A 349 5.70 34.38 19.60
CA THR A 349 5.37 34.16 21.00
C THR A 349 6.19 35.17 21.78
N THR A 350 5.61 36.37 21.93
CA THR A 350 5.90 37.17 23.10
C THR A 350 5.00 36.62 24.21
N ILE A 351 5.65 36.19 25.30
CA ILE A 351 5.05 35.59 26.50
C ILE A 351 4.03 36.55 27.14
#